data_AF-A0A3P1WR37-F1
#
_entry.id   AF-A0A3P1WR37-F1
#
_cell.length_a   1.000
_cell.length_b   1.000
_cell.length_c   1.000
_cell.angle_alpha   90.00
_cell.angle_beta   90.00
_cell.angle_gamma   90.00
#
_symmetry.space_group_name_H-M   'P 1'
#
loop_
_entity.id
_entity.type
_entity.pdbx_description
1 polymer ?
#
loop_
_entity_poly.entity_id
_entity_poly.type
_entity_poly.pdbx_seq_one_letter_code
_entity_poly.pdbx_strand_id
1 'polypeptide(L)'
;MATKFRLRPDHAHVPDALPFFLLLPGKPLRYSLWSRFWDRWAGRRDRTDATRTSGDDAPVADTPWLTRLVSECSNVITAERIRTEALVAVIDRERAELEARLHRAEAVATSSQAELQRISDAPIGDGIVGTGEQFSSPEERLQRRQLERAAAVSAQEGRIASANAEVLEINARLEVLTQERRSHWAVLRERVRNLVKHYRRRASTYVRAMERRRDGVTWQVPDIPCPDWALADLGAPTA
;
A
#
# COMPACT_ATOMS: atom_id res chain seq x y z
N MET A 1 16.81 -19.20 -14.89
CA MET A 1 16.96 -18.04 -15.80
C MET A 1 16.11 -16.90 -15.26
N ALA A 2 16.71 -15.79 -14.81
CA ALA A 2 15.96 -14.65 -14.30
C ALA A 2 15.61 -13.72 -15.47
N THR A 3 14.35 -13.73 -15.90
CA THR A 3 13.80 -12.78 -16.87
C THR A 3 13.92 -11.37 -16.28
N LYS A 4 14.64 -10.47 -16.98
CA LYS A 4 14.71 -9.05 -16.62
C LYS A 4 13.35 -8.41 -16.88
N PHE A 5 12.48 -8.44 -15.87
CA PHE A 5 11.20 -7.71 -15.90
C PHE A 5 11.48 -6.20 -15.83
N ARG A 6 11.13 -5.44 -16.87
CA ARG A 6 11.21 -3.96 -16.84
C ARG A 6 9.94 -3.43 -16.17
N LEU A 7 10.07 -3.01 -14.91
CA LEU A 7 8.98 -2.38 -14.16
C LEU A 7 8.52 -1.09 -14.87
N ARG A 8 7.21 -0.96 -15.02
CA ARG A 8 6.48 0.23 -15.47
C ARG A 8 5.44 0.56 -14.41
N PRO A 9 4.99 1.82 -14.27
CA PRO A 9 3.95 2.22 -13.31
C PRO A 9 2.69 1.35 -13.42
N ASP A 10 2.38 0.91 -14.64
CA ASP A 10 1.22 0.09 -14.97
C ASP A 10 1.32 -1.37 -14.47
N HIS A 11 2.37 -1.77 -13.75
CA HIS A 11 2.48 -3.12 -13.19
C HIS A 11 2.17 -3.19 -11.69
N ALA A 12 1.86 -2.07 -11.04
CA ALA A 12 1.62 -2.04 -9.60
C ALA A 12 0.28 -2.69 -9.18
N HIS A 13 -0.65 -2.90 -10.11
CA HIS A 13 -1.97 -3.51 -9.88
C HIS A 13 -2.05 -5.01 -10.23
N VAL A 14 -0.95 -5.64 -10.67
CA VAL A 14 -0.95 -7.05 -11.07
C VAL A 14 -0.57 -7.96 -9.87
N PRO A 15 -1.41 -8.93 -9.46
CA PRO A 15 -1.11 -9.87 -8.38
C PRO A 15 0.17 -10.68 -8.59
N ASP A 16 0.58 -10.92 -9.83
CA ASP A 16 1.85 -11.59 -10.21
C ASP A 16 3.07 -10.64 -10.21
N ALA A 17 2.85 -9.33 -10.25
CA ALA A 17 3.89 -8.32 -10.05
C ALA A 17 4.06 -7.93 -8.57
N LEU A 18 3.07 -8.22 -7.73
CA LEU A 18 3.15 -8.14 -6.27
C LEU A 18 4.35 -8.94 -5.76
N PRO A 19 4.62 -10.19 -6.19
CA PRO A 19 5.89 -10.85 -6.00
C PRO A 19 7.05 -9.98 -6.46
N PHE A 20 7.10 -9.35 -7.63
CA PHE A 20 8.27 -8.52 -8.03
C PHE A 20 8.46 -7.21 -7.23
N PHE A 21 7.39 -6.63 -6.69
CA PHE A 21 7.44 -5.49 -5.76
C PHE A 21 7.69 -5.93 -4.29
N LEU A 22 7.30 -7.15 -3.93
CA LEU A 22 7.56 -7.85 -2.65
C LEU A 22 8.85 -8.72 -2.70
N LEU A 23 9.48 -8.89 -3.86
CA LEU A 23 10.67 -9.71 -4.15
C LEU A 23 11.86 -8.81 -3.82
N LEU A 24 12.51 -8.93 -2.68
CA LEU A 24 12.39 -9.94 -1.64
C LEU A 24 12.11 -9.21 -0.31
N PRO A 25 11.67 -9.90 0.77
CA PRO A 25 12.24 -9.56 2.07
C PRO A 25 13.74 -9.50 1.83
N GLY A 26 14.30 -8.29 1.73
CA GLY A 26 15.67 -8.11 1.28
C GLY A 26 16.50 -9.07 2.09
N LYS A 27 17.13 -10.05 1.41
CA LYS A 27 17.85 -11.18 2.06
C LYS A 27 18.46 -10.61 3.33
N PRO A 28 18.10 -11.12 4.52
CA PRO A 28 18.25 -10.39 5.79
C PRO A 28 19.61 -9.70 5.77
N LEU A 29 19.64 -8.35 5.72
CA LEU A 29 20.82 -7.56 5.32
C LEU A 29 22.10 -8.20 5.88
N ARG A 30 22.71 -9.08 5.08
CA ARG A 30 23.66 -10.04 5.63
C ARG A 30 24.90 -9.24 5.88
N TYR A 31 25.22 -9.05 7.15
CA TYR A 31 26.46 -8.40 7.51
C TYR A 31 27.61 -9.36 7.29
N SER A 32 28.06 -9.41 6.03
CA SER A 32 28.99 -10.38 5.50
C SER A 32 30.36 -10.27 6.16
N LEU A 33 31.15 -11.35 6.10
CA LEU A 33 32.54 -11.34 6.57
C LEU A 33 33.38 -10.26 5.87
N TRP A 34 33.13 -10.03 4.58
CA TRP A 34 33.78 -8.96 3.81
C TRP A 34 33.41 -7.58 4.31
N SER A 35 32.13 -7.31 4.54
CA SER A 35 31.67 -6.03 5.12
C SER A 35 32.30 -5.79 6.50
N ARG A 36 32.34 -6.81 7.35
CA ARG A 36 33.02 -6.76 8.66
C ARG A 36 34.51 -6.46 8.53
N PHE A 37 35.18 -7.11 7.57
CA PHE A 37 36.60 -6.91 7.33
C PHE A 37 36.88 -5.45 6.93
N TRP A 38 36.12 -4.92 5.98
CA TRP A 38 36.27 -3.53 5.52
C TRP A 38 35.94 -2.51 6.59
N ASP A 39 34.84 -2.68 7.32
CA ASP A 39 34.48 -1.78 8.43
C ASP A 39 35.57 -1.81 9.54
N ARG A 40 36.13 -3.00 9.83
CA ARG A 40 37.23 -3.16 10.80
C ARG A 40 38.56 -2.62 10.28
N TRP A 41 38.81 -2.67 8.97
CA TRP A 41 40.01 -2.07 8.37
C TRP A 41 39.91 -0.55 8.38
N ALA A 42 38.76 0.02 8.02
CA ALA A 42 38.50 1.45 8.07
C ALA A 42 38.69 1.99 9.50
N GLY A 43 38.09 1.35 10.51
CA GLY A 43 38.26 1.77 11.90
C GLY A 43 39.71 1.64 12.40
N ARG A 44 40.50 0.68 11.87
CA ARG A 44 41.94 0.58 12.17
C ARG A 44 42.77 1.67 11.52
N ARG A 45 42.40 2.09 10.31
CA ARG A 45 43.07 3.16 9.56
C ARG A 45 42.80 4.52 10.19
N ASP A 46 41.56 4.75 10.62
CA ASP A 46 41.11 6.00 11.21
C ASP A 46 41.36 6.06 12.73
N ARG A 47 42.31 5.23 13.23
CA ARG A 47 42.77 5.27 14.61
C ARG A 47 43.47 6.59 14.87
N THR A 48 42.74 7.54 15.38
CA THR A 48 43.28 8.76 15.96
C THR A 48 43.77 8.48 17.38
N ASP A 49 44.80 9.20 17.82
CA ASP A 49 45.22 9.20 19.22
C ASP A 49 44.17 10.00 20.01
N ALA A 50 43.11 9.32 20.44
CA ALA A 50 42.17 9.92 21.38
C ALA A 50 42.90 10.22 22.69
N THR A 51 42.54 11.32 23.33
CA THR A 51 42.93 11.56 24.72
C THR A 51 42.40 10.43 25.60
N ARG A 52 43.28 9.84 26.42
CA ARG A 52 42.93 8.85 27.43
C ARG A 52 41.79 9.41 28.29
N THR A 53 40.58 8.95 28.05
CA THR A 53 39.40 9.46 28.77
C THR A 53 39.21 8.60 30.01
N SER A 54 39.69 9.09 31.15
CA SER A 54 39.37 8.53 32.46
C SER A 54 38.09 9.18 32.98
N GLY A 55 36.94 8.54 32.74
CA GLY A 55 35.60 8.98 33.19
C GLY A 55 34.48 8.11 32.60
N ASP A 56 33.29 8.14 33.21
CA ASP A 56 32.12 7.32 32.84
C ASP A 56 31.52 7.66 31.45
N ASP A 57 31.85 8.82 30.88
CA ASP A 57 31.31 9.28 29.59
C ASP A 57 32.39 9.27 28.50
N ALA A 58 32.58 8.11 27.86
CA ALA A 58 33.42 8.02 26.66
C ALA A 58 32.87 8.91 25.53
N PRO A 59 33.72 9.63 24.78
CA PRO A 59 33.26 10.49 23.69
C PRO A 59 32.56 9.68 22.58
N VAL A 60 31.54 10.29 21.96
CA VAL A 60 30.90 9.72 20.77
C VAL A 60 31.86 9.80 19.60
N ALA A 61 32.05 8.68 18.89
CA ALA A 61 32.92 8.64 17.72
C ALA A 61 32.32 9.51 16.60
N ASP A 62 33.06 10.54 16.20
CA ASP A 62 32.74 11.38 15.06
C ASP A 62 33.89 11.33 14.05
N THR A 63 33.65 10.65 12.93
CA THR A 63 34.64 10.46 11.87
C THR A 63 33.96 10.58 10.51
N PRO A 64 34.65 11.02 9.44
CA PRO A 64 34.06 11.11 8.11
C PRO A 64 33.43 9.80 7.61
N TRP A 65 33.99 8.66 8.02
CA TRP A 65 33.44 7.34 7.71
C TRP A 65 32.08 7.12 8.38
N LEU A 66 31.92 7.48 9.66
CA LEU A 66 30.66 7.38 10.39
C LEU A 66 29.62 8.37 9.86
N THR A 67 30.00 9.61 9.57
CA THR A 67 29.12 10.61 8.95
C THR A 67 28.58 10.11 7.61
N ARG A 68 29.46 9.51 6.79
CA ARG A 68 29.07 8.88 5.52
C ARG A 68 28.17 7.67 5.73
N LEU A 69 28.44 6.83 6.73
CA LEU A 69 27.61 5.66 7.03
C LEU A 69 26.18 6.08 7.44
N VAL A 70 26.05 7.14 8.23
CA VAL A 70 24.75 7.71 8.63
C VAL A 70 24.02 8.28 7.40
N SER A 71 24.70 9.06 6.56
CA SER A 71 24.08 9.61 5.35
C SER A 71 23.67 8.53 4.35
N GLU A 72 24.48 7.48 4.19
CA GLU A 72 24.13 6.29 3.40
C GLU A 72 22.86 5.62 3.94
N CYS A 73 22.73 5.45 5.26
CA CYS A 73 21.51 4.90 5.88
C CYS A 73 20.29 5.76 5.56
N SER A 74 20.39 7.08 5.78
CA SER A 74 19.30 8.03 5.50
C SER A 74 18.88 8.02 4.04
N ASN A 75 19.84 7.98 3.11
CA ASN A 75 19.55 7.93 1.67
C ASN A 75 18.79 6.66 1.28
N VAL A 76 19.16 5.51 1.85
CA VAL A 76 18.46 4.25 1.60
C VAL A 76 17.04 4.27 2.19
N ILE A 77 16.87 4.81 3.40
CA ILE A 77 15.53 4.99 4.02
C ILE A 77 14.64 5.85 3.10
N THR A 78 15.15 7.00 2.65
CA THR A 78 14.41 7.90 1.75
C THR A 78 14.05 7.21 0.44
N ALA A 79 14.98 6.46 -0.16
CA ALA A 79 14.71 5.72 -1.39
C ALA A 79 13.62 4.64 -1.21
N GLU A 80 13.65 3.88 -0.10
CA GLU A 80 12.61 2.89 0.20
C GLU A 80 11.24 3.55 0.46
N ARG A 81 11.24 4.72 1.11
CA ARG A 81 10.02 5.50 1.35
C ARG A 81 9.39 5.98 0.05
N ILE A 82 10.16 6.66 -0.82
CA ILE A 82 9.68 7.17 -2.12
C ILE A 82 9.10 6.03 -2.97
N ARG A 83 9.75 4.86 -2.99
CA ARG A 83 9.23 3.68 -3.71
C ARG A 83 7.89 3.20 -3.15
N THR A 84 7.76 3.17 -1.83
CA THR A 84 6.52 2.75 -1.16
C THR A 84 5.39 3.74 -1.41
N GLU A 85 5.68 5.04 -1.34
CA GLU A 85 4.72 6.10 -1.66
C GLU A 85 4.24 6.01 -3.10
N ALA A 86 5.13 5.76 -4.07
CA ALA A 86 4.75 5.57 -5.47
C ALA A 86 3.83 4.35 -5.68
N LEU A 87 4.05 3.25 -4.94
CA LEU A 87 3.18 2.07 -4.98
C LEU A 87 1.81 2.36 -4.38
N VAL A 88 1.80 2.99 -3.20
CA VAL A 88 0.56 3.37 -2.51
C VAL A 88 -0.25 4.34 -3.37
N ALA A 89 0.39 5.26 -4.10
CA ALA A 89 -0.30 6.16 -5.02
C ALA A 89 -1.05 5.44 -6.16
N VAL A 90 -0.53 4.30 -6.65
CA VAL A 90 -1.23 3.49 -7.64
C VAL A 90 -2.46 2.82 -7.03
N ILE A 91 -2.31 2.27 -5.81
CA ILE A 91 -3.41 1.66 -5.05
C ILE A 91 -4.50 2.71 -4.77
N ASP A 92 -4.11 3.90 -4.32
CA ASP A 92 -5.03 4.99 -3.98
C ASP A 92 -5.79 5.48 -5.24
N ARG A 93 -5.13 5.48 -6.41
CA ARG A 93 -5.79 5.77 -7.69
C ARG A 93 -6.82 4.70 -8.06
N GLU A 94 -6.47 3.42 -8.02
CA GLU A 94 -7.41 2.32 -8.31
C GLU A 94 -8.59 2.37 -7.35
N ARG A 95 -8.32 2.62 -6.06
CA ARG A 95 -9.35 2.79 -5.03
C ARG A 95 -10.30 3.94 -5.36
N ALA A 96 -9.80 5.11 -5.74
CA ALA A 96 -10.63 6.24 -6.11
C ALA A 96 -11.51 5.95 -7.36
N GLU A 97 -10.96 5.24 -8.34
CA GLU A 97 -11.70 4.79 -9.53
C GLU A 97 -12.83 3.80 -9.16
N LEU A 98 -12.56 2.88 -8.23
CA LEU A 98 -13.55 1.93 -7.70
C LEU A 98 -14.61 2.59 -6.83
N GLU A 99 -14.25 3.54 -5.95
CA GLU A 99 -15.20 4.31 -5.15
C GLU A 99 -16.15 5.13 -6.05
N ALA A 100 -15.63 5.71 -7.13
CA ALA A 100 -16.48 6.40 -8.11
C ALA A 100 -17.41 5.42 -8.87
N ARG A 101 -16.97 4.20 -9.15
CA ARG A 101 -17.81 3.14 -9.74
C ARG A 101 -18.88 2.67 -8.76
N LEU A 102 -18.53 2.49 -7.49
CA LEU A 102 -19.44 2.09 -6.42
C LEU A 102 -20.61 3.07 -6.34
N HIS A 103 -20.32 4.37 -6.24
CA HIS A 103 -21.36 5.40 -6.19
C HIS A 103 -22.28 5.41 -7.41
N ARG A 104 -21.75 5.11 -8.61
CA ARG A 104 -22.58 4.97 -9.82
C ARG A 104 -23.49 3.75 -9.75
N ALA A 105 -22.97 2.60 -9.32
CA ALA A 105 -23.74 1.37 -9.18
C ALA A 105 -24.86 1.53 -8.12
N GLU A 106 -24.56 2.15 -6.98
CA GLU A 106 -25.54 2.47 -5.93
C GLU A 106 -26.64 3.42 -6.44
N ALA A 107 -26.29 4.43 -7.24
CA ALA A 107 -27.24 5.34 -7.85
C ALA A 107 -28.14 4.62 -8.88
N VAL A 108 -27.59 3.69 -9.66
CA VAL A 108 -28.36 2.86 -10.61
C VAL A 108 -29.33 1.94 -9.85
N ALA A 109 -28.89 1.28 -8.78
CA ALA A 109 -29.75 0.44 -7.95
C ALA A 109 -30.91 1.25 -7.34
N THR A 110 -30.60 2.41 -6.77
CA THR A 110 -31.59 3.31 -6.15
C THR A 110 -32.60 3.85 -7.17
N SER A 111 -32.12 4.33 -8.32
CA SER A 111 -33.00 4.86 -9.37
C SER A 111 -33.87 3.78 -10.01
N SER A 112 -33.32 2.58 -10.23
CA SER A 112 -34.06 1.43 -10.74
C SER A 112 -35.11 0.94 -9.74
N GLN A 113 -34.81 0.98 -8.43
CA GLN A 113 -35.77 0.67 -7.37
C GLN A 113 -36.94 1.67 -7.35
N ALA A 114 -36.66 2.97 -7.50
CA ALA A 114 -37.69 4.00 -7.56
C ALA A 114 -38.57 3.88 -8.82
N GLU A 115 -37.99 3.52 -9.97
CA GLU A 115 -38.73 3.24 -11.20
C GLU A 115 -39.58 1.96 -11.08
N LEU A 116 -39.04 0.90 -10.49
CA LEU A 116 -39.76 -0.34 -10.22
C LEU A 116 -41.01 -0.07 -9.36
N GLN A 117 -40.88 0.74 -8.32
CA GLN A 117 -41.99 1.13 -7.47
C GLN A 117 -43.03 1.96 -8.23
N ARG A 118 -42.60 2.95 -9.03
CA ARG A 118 -43.51 3.73 -9.90
C ARG A 118 -44.28 2.86 -10.89
N ILE A 119 -43.63 1.88 -11.54
CA ILE A 119 -44.27 0.96 -12.49
C ILE A 119 -45.29 0.06 -11.78
N SER A 120 -44.95 -0.40 -10.58
CA SER A 120 -45.80 -1.28 -9.77
C SER A 120 -47.04 -0.56 -9.26
N ASP A 121 -46.87 0.69 -8.78
CA ASP A 121 -47.94 1.51 -8.19
C ASP A 121 -48.86 2.15 -9.24
N ALA A 122 -48.42 2.29 -10.49
CA ALA A 122 -49.24 2.84 -11.56
C ALA A 122 -50.52 2.01 -11.74
N PRO A 123 -51.72 2.59 -11.90
CA PRO A 123 -52.92 1.82 -12.23
C PRO A 123 -52.88 1.30 -13.69
N ILE A 124 -53.40 0.09 -13.94
CA ILE A 124 -53.62 -0.42 -15.30
C ILE A 124 -55.08 -0.12 -15.67
N GLY A 125 -55.28 0.79 -16.62
CA GLY A 125 -56.60 1.04 -17.21
C GLY A 125 -56.83 0.19 -18.46
N ASP A 126 -58.07 0.17 -18.96
CA ASP A 126 -58.51 -0.48 -20.21
C ASP A 126 -58.84 0.53 -21.33
N GLY A 127 -58.73 1.83 -21.05
CA GLY A 127 -59.01 2.92 -21.99
C GLY A 127 -58.10 2.91 -23.21
N ILE A 128 -58.53 3.53 -24.31
CA ILE A 128 -57.76 3.59 -25.57
C ILE A 128 -56.67 4.67 -25.44
N VAL A 129 -55.40 4.29 -25.61
CA VAL A 129 -54.23 5.18 -25.47
C VAL A 129 -53.68 5.60 -26.84
N GLY A 130 -53.97 4.84 -27.91
CA GLY A 130 -53.49 5.15 -29.26
C GLY A 130 -54.41 4.65 -30.38
N THR A 131 -54.14 5.10 -31.61
CA THR A 131 -54.95 4.77 -32.80
C THR A 131 -54.96 3.26 -33.12
N GLY A 132 -53.87 2.55 -32.81
CA GLY A 132 -53.78 1.09 -32.98
C GLY A 132 -54.61 0.25 -32.01
N GLU A 133 -55.23 0.87 -31.00
CA GLU A 133 -56.04 0.19 -29.97
C GLU A 133 -57.55 0.37 -30.18
N GLN A 134 -57.97 1.14 -31.20
CA GLN A 134 -59.37 1.50 -31.47
C GLN A 134 -60.26 0.29 -31.80
N PHE A 135 -59.66 -0.77 -32.33
CA PHE A 135 -60.36 -1.99 -32.72
C PHE A 135 -60.10 -3.19 -31.79
N SER A 136 -59.29 -3.02 -30.73
CA SER A 136 -59.03 -4.08 -29.75
C SER A 136 -60.15 -4.16 -28.71
N SER A 137 -60.38 -5.35 -28.15
CA SER A 137 -61.29 -5.49 -27.02
C SER A 137 -60.67 -4.89 -25.74
N PRO A 138 -61.47 -4.46 -24.75
CA PRO A 138 -60.95 -3.99 -23.46
C PRO A 138 -60.07 -5.04 -22.74
N GLU A 139 -60.46 -6.32 -22.82
CA GLU A 139 -59.72 -7.42 -22.21
C GLU A 139 -58.35 -7.64 -22.86
N GLU A 140 -58.27 -7.58 -24.19
CA GLU A 140 -56.99 -7.67 -24.93
C GLU A 140 -56.04 -6.54 -24.56
N ARG A 141 -56.56 -5.31 -24.39
CA ARG A 141 -55.75 -4.16 -23.97
C ARG A 141 -55.22 -4.33 -22.55
N LEU A 142 -56.06 -4.80 -21.63
CA LEU A 142 -55.66 -5.09 -20.25
C LEU A 142 -54.57 -6.16 -20.20
N GLN A 143 -54.76 -7.29 -20.89
CA GLN A 143 -53.77 -8.36 -20.95
C GLN A 143 -52.43 -7.88 -21.52
N ARG A 144 -52.46 -7.12 -22.63
CA ARG A 144 -51.24 -6.55 -23.21
C ARG A 144 -50.49 -5.66 -22.21
N ARG A 145 -51.20 -4.77 -21.51
CA ARG A 145 -50.61 -3.87 -20.51
C ARG A 145 -50.05 -4.61 -19.30
N GLN A 146 -50.71 -5.69 -18.88
CA GLN A 146 -50.19 -6.56 -17.83
C GLN A 146 -48.87 -7.23 -18.24
N LEU A 147 -48.80 -7.72 -19.49
CA LEU A 147 -47.57 -8.31 -20.04
C LEU A 147 -46.45 -7.27 -20.18
N GLU A 148 -46.77 -6.07 -20.70
CA GLU A 148 -45.82 -4.96 -20.81
C GLU A 148 -45.29 -4.52 -19.44
N ARG A 149 -46.17 -4.43 -18.43
CA ARG A 149 -45.77 -4.16 -17.05
C ARG A 149 -44.86 -5.26 -16.51
N ALA A 150 -45.23 -6.52 -16.67
CA ALA A 150 -44.42 -7.64 -16.18
C ALA A 150 -43.02 -7.64 -16.82
N ALA A 151 -42.94 -7.34 -18.13
CA ALA A 151 -41.67 -7.19 -18.83
C ALA A 151 -40.84 -6.00 -18.29
N ALA A 152 -41.49 -4.85 -18.05
CA ALA A 152 -40.83 -3.67 -17.50
C ALA A 152 -40.33 -3.89 -16.06
N VAL A 153 -41.13 -4.55 -15.22
CA VAL A 153 -40.77 -4.98 -13.86
C VAL A 153 -39.54 -5.89 -13.90
N SER A 154 -39.59 -6.96 -14.70
CA SER A 154 -38.48 -7.90 -14.83
C SER A 154 -37.20 -7.23 -15.34
N ALA A 155 -37.31 -6.28 -16.27
CA ALA A 155 -36.16 -5.51 -16.74
C ALA A 155 -35.54 -4.64 -15.63
N GLN A 156 -36.34 -4.01 -14.76
CA GLN A 156 -35.81 -3.24 -13.63
C GLN A 156 -35.21 -4.14 -12.55
N GLU A 157 -35.85 -5.27 -12.24
CA GLU A 157 -35.30 -6.27 -11.31
C GLU A 157 -33.93 -6.77 -11.78
N GLY A 158 -33.77 -7.03 -13.09
CA GLY A 158 -32.48 -7.41 -13.67
C GLY A 158 -31.41 -6.32 -13.52
N ARG A 159 -31.78 -5.04 -13.69
CA ARG A 159 -30.85 -3.90 -13.47
C ARG A 159 -30.44 -3.77 -12.02
N ILE A 160 -31.38 -3.92 -11.08
CA ILE A 160 -31.11 -3.89 -9.64
C ILE A 160 -30.18 -5.04 -9.26
N ALA A 161 -30.47 -6.26 -9.73
CA ALA A 161 -29.64 -7.43 -9.47
C ALA A 161 -28.20 -7.24 -10.01
N SER A 162 -28.07 -6.73 -11.24
CA SER A 162 -26.75 -6.44 -11.84
C SER A 162 -25.99 -5.36 -11.07
N ALA A 163 -26.66 -4.28 -10.66
CA ALA A 163 -26.04 -3.20 -9.91
C ALA A 163 -25.59 -3.67 -8.52
N ASN A 164 -26.42 -4.46 -7.83
CA ASN A 164 -26.07 -5.04 -6.53
C ASN A 164 -24.91 -6.03 -6.63
N ALA A 165 -24.82 -6.82 -7.70
CA ALA A 165 -23.69 -7.69 -7.95
C ALA A 165 -22.39 -6.90 -8.15
N GLU A 166 -22.43 -5.80 -8.91
CA GLU A 166 -21.28 -4.91 -9.09
C GLU A 166 -20.86 -4.24 -7.77
N VAL A 167 -21.83 -3.79 -6.94
CA VAL A 167 -21.56 -3.24 -5.60
C VAL A 167 -20.81 -4.25 -4.72
N LEU A 168 -21.24 -5.52 -4.71
CA LEU A 168 -20.59 -6.57 -3.93
C LEU A 168 -19.16 -6.84 -4.41
N GLU A 169 -18.96 -6.93 -5.72
CA GLU A 169 -17.64 -7.14 -6.32
C GLU A 169 -16.67 -6.00 -6.00
N ILE A 170 -17.13 -4.75 -6.16
CA ILE A 170 -16.32 -3.55 -5.88
C ILE A 170 -15.94 -3.49 -4.40
N ASN A 171 -16.88 -3.73 -3.49
CA ASN A 171 -16.60 -3.72 -2.05
C ASN A 171 -15.53 -4.77 -1.67
N ALA A 172 -15.64 -5.99 -2.20
CA ALA A 172 -14.61 -7.01 -1.98
C ALA A 172 -13.23 -6.55 -2.48
N ARG A 173 -13.15 -5.89 -3.64
CA ARG A 173 -11.88 -5.36 -4.16
C ARG A 173 -11.35 -4.20 -3.31
N LEU A 174 -12.21 -3.30 -2.84
CA LEU A 174 -11.83 -2.19 -1.96
C LEU A 174 -11.23 -2.67 -0.63
N GLU A 175 -11.76 -3.75 -0.05
CA GLU A 175 -11.21 -4.38 1.15
C GLU A 175 -9.79 -4.91 0.90
N VAL A 176 -9.59 -5.60 -0.22
CA VAL A 176 -8.26 -6.11 -0.63
C VAL A 176 -7.27 -4.97 -0.80
N LEU A 177 -7.62 -3.90 -1.54
CA LEU A 177 -6.74 -2.74 -1.75
C LEU A 177 -6.40 -2.03 -0.43
N THR A 178 -7.37 -1.94 0.49
CA THR A 178 -7.14 -1.37 1.83
C THR A 178 -6.12 -2.20 2.63
N GLN A 179 -6.22 -3.52 2.55
CA GLN A 179 -5.28 -4.43 3.19
C GLN A 179 -3.89 -4.38 2.54
N GLU A 180 -3.81 -4.34 1.20
CA GLU A 180 -2.57 -4.20 0.44
C GLU A 180 -1.86 -2.90 0.83
N ARG A 181 -2.56 -1.76 0.84
CA ARG A 181 -2.04 -0.46 1.30
C ARG A 181 -1.43 -0.54 2.70
N ARG A 182 -2.14 -1.13 3.66
CA ARG A 182 -1.64 -1.31 5.04
C ARG A 182 -0.40 -2.20 5.07
N SER A 183 -0.39 -3.27 4.29
CA SER A 183 0.72 -4.23 4.23
C SER A 183 2.01 -3.57 3.71
N HIS A 184 1.92 -2.72 2.68
CA HIS A 184 3.09 -2.01 2.13
C HIS A 184 3.76 -1.12 3.17
N TRP A 185 2.97 -0.36 3.93
CA TRP A 185 3.48 0.46 5.03
C TRP A 185 4.08 -0.37 6.16
N ALA A 186 3.44 -1.48 6.54
CA ALA A 186 3.98 -2.40 7.56
C ALA A 186 5.34 -2.97 7.13
N VAL A 187 5.47 -3.41 5.88
CA VAL A 187 6.73 -3.93 5.32
C VAL A 187 7.81 -2.85 5.29
N LEU A 188 7.50 -1.62 4.87
CA LEU A 188 8.47 -0.52 4.88
C LEU A 188 9.01 -0.25 6.29
N ARG A 189 8.13 -0.17 7.30
CA ARG A 189 8.52 0.07 8.70
C ARG A 189 9.50 -0.99 9.19
N GLU A 190 9.18 -2.26 8.96
CA GLU A 190 10.07 -3.36 9.39
C GLU A 190 11.39 -3.37 8.62
N ARG A 191 11.39 -3.02 7.32
CA ARG A 191 12.63 -2.85 6.54
C ARG A 191 13.50 -1.74 7.09
N VAL A 192 12.93 -0.58 7.42
CA VAL A 192 13.68 0.55 7.99
C VAL A 192 14.26 0.18 9.35
N ARG A 193 13.50 -0.48 10.24
CA ARG A 193 14.03 -0.98 11.52
C ARG A 193 15.23 -1.91 11.33
N ASN A 194 15.13 -2.84 10.38
CA ASN A 194 16.22 -3.77 10.08
C ASN A 194 17.43 -3.10 9.43
N LEU A 195 17.21 -2.10 8.59
CA LEU A 195 18.26 -1.27 7.99
C LEU A 195 19.01 -0.49 9.07
N VAL A 196 18.31 0.20 9.96
CA VAL A 196 18.93 0.93 11.08
C VAL A 196 19.72 -0.03 11.98
N LYS A 197 19.15 -1.19 12.34
CA LYS A 197 19.87 -2.24 13.09
C LYS A 197 21.15 -2.69 12.36
N HIS A 198 21.10 -2.87 11.04
CA HIS A 198 22.26 -3.25 10.24
C HIS A 198 23.35 -2.17 10.28
N TYR A 199 22.99 -0.91 10.03
CA TYR A 199 23.93 0.20 10.03
C TYR A 199 24.52 0.45 11.43
N ARG A 200 23.75 0.26 12.52
CA ARG A 200 24.29 0.31 13.90
C ARG A 200 25.33 -0.77 14.16
N ARG A 201 25.13 -1.98 13.62
CA ARG A 201 26.14 -3.07 13.71
C ARG A 201 27.42 -2.73 12.95
N ARG A 202 27.30 -2.09 11.78
CA ARG A 202 28.46 -1.59 11.01
C ARG A 202 29.22 -0.52 11.79
N ALA A 203 28.51 0.49 12.31
CA ALA A 203 29.09 1.53 13.15
C ALA A 203 29.79 0.95 14.39
N SER A 204 29.15 0.01 15.08
CA SER A 204 29.75 -0.68 16.24
C SER A 204 31.03 -1.44 15.88
N THR A 205 31.07 -2.10 14.71
CA THR A 205 32.24 -2.86 14.28
C THR A 205 33.40 -1.94 13.92
N TYR A 206 33.11 -0.82 13.26
CA TYR A 206 34.06 0.24 12.99
C TYR A 206 34.63 0.85 14.27
N VAL A 207 33.77 1.29 15.20
CA VAL A 207 34.17 1.93 16.47
C VAL A 207 35.03 0.98 17.31
N ARG A 208 34.64 -0.29 17.44
CA ARG A 208 35.45 -1.31 18.14
C ARG A 208 36.83 -1.53 17.52
N ALA A 209 37.01 -1.27 16.23
CA ALA A 209 38.29 -1.39 15.55
C ALA A 209 39.18 -0.16 15.74
N MET A 210 38.54 1.00 15.93
CA MET A 210 39.14 2.29 16.27
C MET A 210 39.63 2.32 17.73
N GLU A 211 38.94 1.63 18.65
CA GLU A 211 39.36 1.50 20.06
C GLU A 211 40.77 0.93 20.23
N ARG A 212 41.55 1.52 21.14
CA ARG A 212 42.80 0.96 21.67
C ARG A 212 42.60 0.63 23.15
N ARG A 213 41.94 -0.49 23.42
CA ARG A 213 41.59 -0.91 24.79
C ARG A 213 42.79 -1.06 25.72
N ARG A 214 43.96 -1.45 25.19
CA ARG A 214 45.21 -1.54 25.97
C ARG A 214 45.71 -0.17 26.45
N ASP A 215 45.36 0.89 25.72
CA ASP A 215 45.79 2.27 26.01
C ASP A 215 44.70 3.08 26.75
N GLY A 216 43.59 2.42 27.12
CA GLY A 216 42.46 3.06 27.80
C GLY A 216 41.60 3.94 26.89
N VAL A 217 41.69 3.80 25.57
CA VAL A 217 40.91 4.59 24.60
C VAL A 217 39.64 3.85 24.21
N THR A 218 38.50 4.37 24.64
CA THR A 218 37.14 3.88 24.33
C THR A 218 36.31 4.97 23.66
N TRP A 219 35.33 4.55 22.86
CA TRP A 219 34.46 5.44 22.10
C TRP A 219 33.02 4.94 22.13
N GLN A 220 32.05 5.84 22.24
CA GLN A 220 30.65 5.50 22.07
C GLN A 220 30.29 5.43 20.58
N VAL A 221 29.40 4.50 20.23
CA VAL A 221 28.88 4.37 18.86
C VAL A 221 27.86 5.49 18.64
N PRO A 222 27.95 6.26 17.55
CA PRO A 222 26.95 7.29 17.27
C PRO A 222 25.57 6.65 17.08
N ASP A 223 24.53 7.32 17.56
CA ASP A 223 23.18 6.87 17.28
C ASP A 223 22.87 7.05 15.79
N ILE A 224 22.21 6.03 15.23
CA ILE A 224 21.68 6.08 13.88
C ILE A 224 20.18 6.25 14.03
N PRO A 225 19.64 7.44 13.71
CA PRO A 225 18.25 7.75 13.99
C PRO A 225 17.34 6.85 13.17
N CYS A 226 16.34 6.29 13.83
CA CYS A 226 15.21 5.65 13.17
C CYS A 226 14.09 6.68 13.08
N PRO A 227 13.52 6.95 11.90
CA PRO A 227 12.40 7.87 11.80
C PRO A 227 11.20 7.44 12.66
N ASP A 228 10.49 8.39 13.27
CA ASP A 228 9.37 8.13 14.18
C ASP A 228 8.25 7.32 13.51
N TRP A 229 7.96 7.61 12.23
CA TRP A 229 6.97 6.88 11.45
C TRP A 229 7.33 5.39 11.28
N ALA A 230 8.62 5.05 11.33
CA ALA A 230 9.08 3.66 11.30
C ALA A 230 8.97 2.99 12.67
N LEU A 231 8.92 3.75 13.76
CA LEU A 231 8.76 3.26 15.12
C LEU A 231 7.28 3.08 15.51
N ALA A 232 6.36 3.82 14.88
CA ALA A 232 4.92 3.70 15.11
C ALA A 232 4.41 2.25 15.01
N ASP A 233 3.53 1.88 15.95
CA ASP A 233 2.99 0.52 16.07
C ASP A 233 2.29 0.04 14.80
N LEU A 234 2.47 -1.24 14.48
CA LEU A 234 1.98 -1.86 13.24
C LEU A 234 0.45 -1.77 13.06
N GLY A 235 -0.30 -1.44 14.11
CA GLY A 235 -1.76 -1.24 14.11
C GLY A 235 -2.24 0.22 14.21
N ALA A 236 -1.35 1.21 14.35
CA ALA A 236 -1.77 2.61 14.34
C ALA A 236 -2.06 3.05 12.89
N PRO A 237 -3.24 3.62 12.59
CA PRO A 237 -3.48 4.22 11.29
C PRO A 237 -2.47 5.36 11.13
N THR A 238 -1.54 5.20 10.19
CA THR A 238 -0.72 6.31 9.74
C THR A 238 -1.66 7.35 9.15
N ALA A 239 -1.69 8.54 9.78
CA ALA A 239 -2.37 9.72 9.29
C ALA A 239 -1.98 10.04 7.83
#